data_AF-A0A0R1S8K4-F1
#
_entry.id   AF-A0A0R1S8K4-F1
#
_cell.length_a   1.000
_cell.length_b   1.000
_cell.length_c   1.000
_cell.angle_alpha   90.00
_cell.angle_beta   90.00
_cell.angle_gamma   90.00
#
_symmetry.space_group_name_H-M   'P 1'
#
loop_
_entity.id
_entity.type
_entity.pdbx_description
1 polymer ?
#
loop_
_entity_poly.entity_id
_entity_poly.type
_entity_poly.pdbx_seq_one_letter_code
_entity_poly.pdbx_strand_id
1 'polypeptide(L)'
;MFIRGGLTMKKGLTTACLLVLLPLGLFGCSSNAGDKGSSSSSSSSQSSQAASSSTSQSSSTTATNRNQGSQKAEKIRYQNVRYTTRLDNEYREEQIYKYVPGSVRNNKIYDWNTLHVSDQQKVYVSEKAVATFKDRDDNELEHEDFYRIRFSRSNTAQKYWVNDDVIENERNEAHDD
;
A
#
# COMPACT_ATOMS: atom_id res chain seq x y z
N MET A 1 -2.32 -13.12 54.04
CA MET A 1 -3.59 -13.87 53.96
C MET A 1 -4.42 -13.16 52.91
N PHE A 2 -4.60 -13.58 51.65
CA PHE A 2 -4.77 -14.90 51.04
C PHE A 2 -3.92 -15.08 49.76
N ILE A 3 -3.82 -16.35 49.36
CA ILE A 3 -3.02 -17.00 48.31
C ILE A 3 -3.84 -17.12 47.02
N ARG A 4 -3.17 -17.12 45.84
CA ARG A 4 -3.37 -17.97 44.63
C ARG A 4 -2.96 -17.18 43.39
N GLY A 5 -2.13 -17.64 42.47
CA GLY A 5 -1.90 -18.99 41.96
C GLY A 5 -2.05 -18.89 40.44
N GLY A 6 -0.95 -19.10 39.70
CA GLY A 6 -0.90 -18.83 38.26
C GLY A 6 -1.59 -19.87 37.38
N LEU A 7 -1.55 -19.64 36.06
CA LEU A 7 -1.28 -20.68 35.06
C LEU A 7 -1.07 -20.02 33.68
N THR A 8 0.10 -20.21 33.11
CA THR A 8 0.38 -19.99 31.69
C THR A 8 -0.30 -21.09 30.88
N MET A 9 -1.08 -20.73 29.87
CA MET A 9 -1.53 -21.67 28.84
C MET A 9 -0.86 -21.34 27.51
N LYS A 10 0.18 -22.13 27.20
CA LYS A 10 0.73 -22.28 25.86
C LYS A 10 -0.14 -23.32 25.17
N LYS A 11 -0.84 -22.96 24.10
CA LYS A 11 -1.56 -23.91 23.24
C LYS A 11 -0.93 -23.86 21.86
N GLY A 12 -0.04 -24.82 21.61
CA GLY A 12 0.33 -25.23 20.26
C GLY A 12 -0.71 -26.23 19.74
N LEU A 13 -1.01 -26.12 18.44
CA LEU A 13 -1.72 -27.13 17.65
C LEU A 13 -1.18 -26.98 16.21
N THR A 14 -0.11 -27.67 15.82
CA THR A 14 -0.09 -28.99 15.14
C THR A 14 -1.06 -29.14 13.97
N THR A 15 -0.49 -29.00 12.77
CA THR A 15 -0.61 -29.85 11.56
C THR A 15 -1.99 -30.30 11.07
N ALA A 16 -2.32 -29.87 9.85
CA ALA A 16 -2.99 -30.71 8.85
C ALA A 16 -2.53 -30.30 7.43
N CYS A 17 -1.63 -31.08 6.83
CA CYS A 17 -1.40 -31.07 5.39
C CYS A 17 -2.55 -31.83 4.74
N LEU A 18 -3.47 -31.12 4.07
CA LEU A 18 -4.50 -31.74 3.24
C LEU A 18 -4.10 -31.61 1.77
N LEU A 19 -3.60 -32.71 1.21
CA LEU A 19 -3.42 -32.93 -0.22
C LEU A 19 -4.79 -33.08 -0.89
N VAL A 20 -5.15 -32.18 -1.80
CA VAL A 20 -6.32 -32.35 -2.68
C VAL A 20 -5.94 -32.04 -4.13
N LEU A 21 -5.63 -33.13 -4.84
CA LEU A 21 -6.03 -33.50 -6.20
C LEU A 21 -6.29 -32.38 -7.23
N LEU A 22 -5.36 -32.29 -8.19
CA LEU A 22 -5.48 -31.53 -9.44
C LEU A 22 -6.34 -32.32 -10.46
N PRO A 23 -7.40 -31.75 -11.04
CA PRO A 23 -7.97 -32.29 -12.27
C PRO A 23 -7.06 -31.95 -13.46
N LEU A 24 -6.55 -32.99 -14.12
CA LEU A 24 -5.92 -32.92 -15.44
C LEU A 24 -7.01 -32.65 -16.48
N GLY A 25 -7.10 -31.40 -16.94
CA GLY A 25 -7.93 -31.06 -18.09
C GLY A 25 -7.35 -31.65 -19.37
N LEU A 26 -8.07 -32.63 -19.93
CA LEU A 26 -7.85 -33.17 -21.28
C LEU A 26 -8.23 -32.15 -22.37
N PHE A 27 -7.50 -32.28 -23.48
CA PHE A 27 -7.53 -31.61 -24.78
C PHE A 27 -8.85 -30.99 -25.28
N GLY A 28 -8.69 -29.84 -25.93
CA GLY A 28 -9.59 -29.32 -26.95
C GLY A 28 -8.80 -28.55 -28.01
N CYS A 29 -8.22 -29.27 -28.98
CA CYS A 29 -7.71 -28.68 -30.22
C CYS A 29 -8.87 -28.61 -31.23
N SER A 30 -9.15 -27.43 -31.77
CA SER A 30 -9.86 -27.31 -33.05
C SER A 30 -9.20 -26.23 -33.89
N SER A 31 -8.93 -26.59 -35.15
CA SER A 31 -8.20 -25.81 -36.14
C SER A 31 -9.14 -25.15 -37.14
N ASN A 32 -8.80 -23.90 -37.47
CA ASN A 32 -9.00 -23.12 -38.70
C ASN A 32 -10.09 -23.47 -39.74
N ALA A 33 -10.81 -22.42 -40.16
CA ALA A 33 -10.98 -22.02 -41.57
C ALA A 33 -11.25 -20.50 -41.59
N GLY A 34 -10.28 -19.66 -41.96
CA GLY A 34 -10.14 -19.10 -43.31
C GLY A 34 -10.62 -17.63 -43.30
N ASP A 35 -10.06 -16.65 -44.02
CA ASP A 35 -8.96 -16.62 -44.98
C ASP A 35 -8.69 -15.12 -45.30
N LYS A 36 -7.51 -14.86 -45.87
CA LYS A 36 -7.10 -13.69 -46.68
C LYS A 36 -6.62 -12.40 -45.99
N GLY A 37 -5.30 -12.20 -46.09
CA GLY A 37 -4.66 -10.89 -45.99
C GLY A 37 -3.12 -10.91 -46.04
N SER A 38 -2.53 -11.52 -47.08
CA SER A 38 -1.24 -11.15 -47.74
C SER A 38 -0.03 -10.75 -46.87
N SER A 39 0.94 -11.67 -46.70
CA SER A 39 2.26 -11.73 -47.40
C SER A 39 3.34 -10.87 -46.73
N SER A 40 4.31 -11.45 -46.00
CA SER A 40 5.56 -12.13 -46.44
C SER A 40 6.74 -11.25 -45.99
N SER A 41 7.84 -11.69 -45.37
CA SER A 41 8.41 -13.03 -45.22
C SER A 41 9.62 -12.95 -44.26
N SER A 42 9.89 -14.09 -43.60
CA SER A 42 11.22 -14.67 -43.26
C SER A 42 12.18 -13.89 -42.34
N SER A 43 12.87 -14.48 -41.35
CA SER A 43 13.15 -15.89 -41.06
C SER A 43 13.86 -16.02 -39.70
N SER A 44 13.68 -17.20 -39.06
CA SER A 44 14.66 -17.98 -38.25
C SER A 44 15.34 -17.31 -37.03
N SER A 45 15.60 -17.95 -35.89
CA SER A 45 15.43 -19.29 -35.35
C SER A 45 15.78 -19.24 -33.85
N GLN A 46 15.20 -20.15 -33.08
CA GLN A 46 15.75 -20.81 -31.88
C GLN A 46 16.54 -19.99 -30.84
N SER A 47 16.06 -19.99 -29.60
CA SER A 47 16.66 -20.86 -28.57
C SER A 47 15.98 -20.69 -27.20
N SER A 48 15.74 -21.83 -26.58
CA SER A 48 15.47 -22.13 -25.18
C SER A 48 16.01 -21.14 -24.15
N GLN A 49 15.18 -20.80 -23.16
CA GLN A 49 15.64 -20.57 -21.79
C GLN A 49 14.53 -20.94 -20.78
N ALA A 50 14.87 -21.90 -19.93
CA ALA A 50 14.17 -22.21 -18.71
C ALA A 50 14.37 -21.06 -17.70
N ALA A 51 13.33 -20.67 -16.98
CA ALA A 51 13.46 -20.15 -15.62
C ALA A 51 12.08 -20.00 -14.96
N SER A 52 11.92 -20.77 -13.88
CA SER A 52 11.60 -20.25 -12.57
C SER A 52 10.25 -19.52 -12.40
N SER A 53 9.32 -20.31 -11.85
CA SER A 53 8.21 -19.87 -11.03
C SER A 53 8.58 -18.76 -10.04
N SER A 54 7.90 -17.64 -10.16
CA SER A 54 7.56 -16.79 -9.02
C SER A 54 6.13 -16.31 -9.23
N THR A 55 5.17 -17.08 -8.74
CA THR A 55 3.80 -16.61 -8.50
C THR A 55 3.87 -15.46 -7.51
N SER A 56 3.93 -14.24 -8.02
CA SER A 56 3.57 -13.05 -7.26
C SER A 56 2.10 -13.20 -6.91
N GLN A 57 1.80 -13.63 -5.68
CA GLN A 57 0.51 -13.37 -5.08
C GLN A 57 0.38 -11.85 -4.99
N SER A 58 -0.29 -11.26 -5.98
CA SER A 58 -0.79 -9.91 -5.88
C SER A 58 -1.86 -9.92 -4.78
N SER A 59 -1.44 -9.67 -3.55
CA SER A 59 -2.32 -9.27 -2.48
C SER A 59 -2.97 -7.97 -2.94
N SER A 60 -4.20 -8.08 -3.45
CA SER A 60 -4.99 -6.95 -3.86
C SER A 60 -5.35 -6.18 -2.60
N THR A 61 -4.58 -5.13 -2.30
CA THR A 61 -4.96 -4.14 -1.31
C THR A 61 -6.27 -3.50 -1.79
N THR A 62 -7.37 -3.84 -1.12
CA THR A 62 -8.71 -3.36 -1.45
C THR A 62 -8.76 -1.87 -1.15
N ALA A 63 -8.43 -1.08 -2.14
CA ALA A 63 -8.50 0.35 -2.06
C ALA A 63 -9.84 0.80 -2.60
N THR A 64 -10.50 1.65 -1.82
CA THR A 64 -11.79 2.19 -2.22
C THR A 64 -11.55 3.54 -2.87
N ASN A 65 -12.06 3.75 -4.07
CA ASN A 65 -12.20 5.10 -4.62
C ASN A 65 -13.38 5.77 -3.89
N ARG A 66 -13.18 6.17 -2.64
CA ARG A 66 -14.16 7.00 -1.94
C ARG A 66 -14.03 8.41 -2.49
N ASN A 67 -15.07 8.87 -3.18
CA ASN A 67 -15.21 10.26 -3.60
C ASN A 67 -15.76 11.05 -2.41
N GLN A 68 -14.97 11.17 -1.35
CA GLN A 68 -15.19 12.23 -0.37
C GLN A 68 -14.85 13.53 -1.10
N GLY A 69 -15.68 14.57 -0.98
CA GLY A 69 -15.50 15.87 -1.65
C GLY A 69 -14.24 16.59 -1.17
N SER A 70 -13.07 16.02 -1.47
CA SER A 70 -11.77 16.49 -1.04
C SER A 70 -11.54 17.83 -1.70
N GLN A 71 -11.45 18.85 -0.87
CA GLN A 71 -11.11 20.19 -1.30
C GLN A 71 -9.84 20.18 -2.15
N LYS A 72 -9.84 20.92 -3.26
CA LYS A 72 -8.64 21.10 -4.05
C LYS A 72 -7.68 21.99 -3.26
N ALA A 73 -6.41 21.61 -3.20
CA ALA A 73 -5.39 22.46 -2.60
C ALA A 73 -5.16 23.70 -3.48
N GLU A 74 -4.98 24.85 -2.84
CA GLU A 74 -4.55 26.08 -3.49
C GLU A 74 -3.12 25.96 -4.01
N LYS A 75 -2.25 25.34 -3.20
CA LYS A 75 -0.84 25.13 -3.51
C LYS A 75 -0.34 23.84 -2.86
N ILE A 76 0.58 23.15 -3.54
CA ILE A 76 1.30 22.02 -2.94
C ILE A 76 2.79 22.22 -3.20
N ARG A 77 3.60 22.13 -2.14
CA ARG A 77 5.07 22.24 -2.22
C ARG A 77 5.71 20.92 -1.83
N TYR A 78 6.55 20.36 -2.69
CA TYR A 78 7.24 19.11 -2.46
C TYR A 78 8.70 19.34 -2.02
N GLN A 79 9.17 18.51 -1.12
CA GLN A 79 10.55 18.52 -0.61
C GLN A 79 11.08 17.09 -0.55
N ASN A 80 12.33 16.91 -0.99
CA ASN A 80 13.01 15.62 -0.83
C ASN A 80 13.51 15.51 0.61
N VAL A 81 13.00 14.52 1.33
CA VAL A 81 13.45 14.17 2.69
C VAL A 81 13.73 12.68 2.74
N ARG A 82 14.76 12.24 3.46
CA ARG A 82 15.13 10.82 3.50
C ARG A 82 15.51 10.42 4.90
N TYR A 83 14.61 9.67 5.55
CA TYR A 83 14.83 9.12 6.87
C TYR A 83 13.97 7.88 7.07
N THR A 84 14.17 7.22 8.20
CA THR A 84 13.39 6.07 8.64
C THR A 84 12.79 6.43 9.98
N THR A 85 11.51 6.13 10.15
CA THR A 85 10.76 6.32 11.40
C THR A 85 9.81 5.14 11.58
N ARG A 86 8.85 5.23 12.49
CA ARG A 86 7.78 4.27 12.70
C ARG A 86 6.41 4.92 12.51
N LEU A 87 5.40 4.08 12.34
CA LEU A 87 4.01 4.51 12.50
C LEU A 87 3.78 4.90 13.97
N ASP A 88 3.05 6.00 14.16
CA ASP A 88 2.57 6.43 15.47
C ASP A 88 1.60 5.38 16.08
N ASN A 89 1.23 5.52 17.34
CA ASN A 89 0.26 4.65 18.02
C ASN A 89 -1.16 4.81 17.45
N GLU A 90 -1.53 6.02 17.01
CA GLU A 90 -2.87 6.40 16.55
C GLU A 90 -3.00 6.48 15.03
N TYR A 91 -2.01 5.98 14.28
CA TYR A 91 -1.99 6.04 12.81
C TYR A 91 -3.25 5.49 12.10
N ARG A 92 -4.03 4.64 12.79
CA ARG A 92 -5.27 4.04 12.26
C ARG A 92 -6.43 5.02 12.19
N GLU A 93 -6.37 6.13 12.93
CA GLU A 93 -7.37 7.20 12.88
C GLU A 93 -7.25 8.03 11.60
N GLU A 94 -6.04 8.04 11.04
CA GLU A 94 -5.70 8.79 9.85
C GLU A 94 -5.91 8.02 8.54
N GLN A 95 -5.91 8.76 7.43
CA GLN A 95 -6.06 8.19 6.10
C GLN A 95 -4.72 8.00 5.37
N ILE A 96 -4.70 6.99 4.50
CA ILE A 96 -3.56 6.70 3.63
C ILE A 96 -3.94 6.85 2.15
N TYR A 97 -3.13 7.61 1.42
CA TYR A 97 -3.48 8.09 0.09
C TYR A 97 -2.49 7.62 -0.99
N LYS A 98 -2.95 7.57 -2.24
CA LYS A 98 -2.08 7.35 -3.40
C LYS A 98 -1.33 8.61 -3.81
N TYR A 99 -1.98 9.77 -3.74
CA TYR A 99 -1.41 11.09 -4.03
C TYR A 99 -1.63 12.02 -2.84
N VAL A 100 -0.95 13.17 -2.78
CA VAL A 100 -1.21 14.18 -1.73
C VAL A 100 -2.67 14.64 -1.82
N PRO A 101 -3.42 14.73 -0.72
CA PRO A 101 -4.76 15.31 -0.72
C PRO A 101 -4.81 16.67 -1.42
N GLY A 102 -5.90 16.90 -2.17
CA GLY A 102 -6.07 18.13 -2.95
C GLY A 102 -5.24 18.23 -4.24
N SER A 103 -4.32 17.30 -4.52
CA SER A 103 -3.52 17.30 -5.77
C SER A 103 -4.28 16.80 -6.99
N VAL A 104 -5.26 15.91 -6.78
CA VAL A 104 -6.08 15.31 -7.82
C VAL A 104 -7.54 15.34 -7.38
N ARG A 105 -8.47 15.39 -8.34
CA ARG A 105 -9.91 15.44 -8.06
C ARG A 105 -10.43 14.17 -7.38
N ASN A 106 -9.96 13.01 -7.82
CA ASN A 106 -10.37 11.71 -7.29
C ASN A 106 -9.11 10.99 -6.80
N ASN A 107 -8.85 11.07 -5.50
CA ASN A 107 -7.72 10.39 -4.91
C ASN A 107 -8.11 8.97 -4.50
N LYS A 108 -7.13 8.06 -4.55
CA LYS A 108 -7.30 6.68 -4.09
C LYS A 108 -6.88 6.63 -2.63
N ILE A 109 -7.81 6.22 -1.77
CA ILE A 109 -7.61 6.06 -0.33
C ILE A 109 -7.53 4.56 -0.03
N TYR A 110 -6.53 4.16 0.75
CA TYR A 110 -6.35 2.79 1.21
C TYR A 110 -6.88 2.66 2.64
N ASP A 111 -7.19 1.42 3.02
CA ASP A 111 -7.56 1.08 4.39
C ASP A 111 -6.36 0.40 5.06
N TRP A 112 -5.98 0.87 6.25
CA TRP A 112 -4.88 0.32 7.04
C TRP A 112 -5.02 -1.19 7.28
N ASN A 113 -6.24 -1.68 7.44
CA ASN A 113 -6.52 -3.10 7.66
C ASN A 113 -6.09 -3.98 6.48
N THR A 114 -6.08 -3.42 5.26
CA THR A 114 -5.66 -4.15 4.05
C THR A 114 -4.14 -4.18 3.87
N LEU A 115 -3.40 -3.37 4.63
CA LEU A 115 -1.95 -3.25 4.51
C LEU A 115 -1.20 -4.18 5.46
N HIS A 116 -1.91 -4.85 6.38
CA HIS A 116 -1.35 -5.81 7.34
C HIS A 116 -0.16 -5.23 8.14
N VAL A 117 -0.26 -3.95 8.50
CA VAL A 117 0.75 -3.26 9.32
C VAL A 117 0.33 -3.27 10.79
N SER A 118 1.33 -3.30 11.67
CA SER A 118 1.16 -3.11 13.10
C SER A 118 1.55 -1.70 13.51
N ASP A 119 1.18 -1.35 14.73
CA ASP A 119 1.66 -0.15 15.41
C ASP A 119 3.20 -0.23 15.50
N GLN A 120 3.88 0.92 15.55
CA GLN A 120 5.35 0.99 15.58
C GLN A 120 6.04 0.36 14.35
N GLN A 121 5.30 0.04 13.28
CA GLN A 121 5.86 -0.51 12.06
C GLN A 121 6.87 0.48 11.47
N LYS A 122 8.09 -0.01 11.22
CA LYS A 122 9.13 0.78 10.56
C LYS A 122 8.69 1.19 9.16
N VAL A 123 8.85 2.47 8.84
CA VAL A 123 8.55 3.06 7.54
C VAL A 123 9.73 3.86 6.98
N TYR A 124 9.81 3.93 5.66
CA TYR A 124 10.87 4.62 4.94
C TYR A 124 10.31 5.86 4.25
N VAL A 125 10.66 7.03 4.75
CA VAL A 125 10.19 8.32 4.24
C VAL A 125 11.12 8.78 3.12
N SER A 126 10.53 9.32 2.05
CA SER A 126 11.27 9.71 0.84
C SER A 126 10.96 11.12 0.32
N GLU A 127 9.83 11.70 0.71
CA GLU A 127 9.40 13.06 0.34
C GLU A 127 8.45 13.59 1.42
N LYS A 128 8.41 14.91 1.54
CA LYS A 128 7.43 15.70 2.28
C LYS A 128 6.67 16.57 1.28
N ALA A 129 5.38 16.76 1.49
CA ALA A 129 4.56 17.72 0.78
C ALA A 129 3.84 18.61 1.79
N VAL A 130 3.78 19.92 1.51
CA VAL A 130 2.96 20.87 2.27
C VAL A 130 1.81 21.28 1.37
N ALA A 131 0.59 20.86 1.71
CA ALA A 131 -0.62 21.23 0.99
C ALA A 131 -1.27 22.43 1.68
N THR A 132 -1.56 23.47 0.90
CA THR A 132 -2.24 24.67 1.37
C THR A 132 -3.70 24.59 0.94
N PHE A 133 -4.59 24.63 1.92
CA PHE A 133 -6.03 24.66 1.74
C PHE A 133 -6.57 26.03 2.13
N LYS A 134 -7.75 26.37 1.60
CA LYS A 134 -8.43 27.60 1.95
C LYS A 134 -9.64 27.21 2.80
N ASP A 135 -9.71 27.67 4.03
CA ASP A 135 -10.88 27.46 4.86
C ASP A 135 -12.09 28.17 4.20
N ARG A 136 -13.24 27.50 4.24
CA ARG A 136 -14.49 28.01 3.66
C ARG A 136 -15.18 29.01 4.58
N ASP A 137 -14.90 28.97 5.87
CA ASP A 137 -15.61 29.77 6.87
C ASP A 137 -15.01 31.18 7.00
N ASP A 138 -13.68 31.30 7.02
CA ASP A 138 -12.98 32.58 7.23
C ASP A 138 -12.01 32.97 6.09
N ASN A 139 -11.80 32.10 5.10
CA ASN A 139 -10.83 32.26 4.00
C ASN A 139 -9.35 32.23 4.41
N GLU A 140 -9.04 31.78 5.62
CA GLU A 140 -7.67 31.58 6.06
C GLU A 140 -7.00 30.42 5.31
N LEU A 141 -5.66 30.45 5.28
CA LEU A 141 -4.87 29.45 4.60
C LEU A 141 -4.34 28.44 5.61
N GLU A 142 -4.87 27.23 5.56
CA GLU A 142 -4.41 26.10 6.35
C GLU A 142 -3.27 25.38 5.64
N HIS A 143 -2.37 24.77 6.41
CA HIS A 143 -1.18 24.10 5.92
C HIS A 143 -1.08 22.71 6.52
N GLU A 144 -1.20 21.71 5.67
CA GLU A 144 -1.16 20.31 6.04
C GLU A 144 0.12 19.66 5.53
N ASP A 145 0.82 18.95 6.41
CA ASP A 145 2.04 18.23 6.07
C ASP A 145 1.73 16.77 5.72
N PHE A 146 2.28 16.30 4.61
CA PHE A 146 2.14 14.92 4.16
C PHE A 146 3.50 14.30 3.88
N TYR A 147 3.66 13.02 4.18
CA TYR A 147 4.90 12.27 3.95
C TYR A 147 4.70 11.09 3.01
N ARG A 148 5.66 10.92 2.09
CA ARG A 148 5.68 9.76 1.20
C ARG A 148 6.42 8.59 1.83
N ILE A 149 5.67 7.59 2.25
CA ILE A 149 6.16 6.41 2.97
C ILE A 149 6.19 5.15 2.12
N ARG A 150 7.01 4.19 2.55
CA ARG A 150 7.01 2.78 2.11
C ARG A 150 7.20 1.88 3.33
N PHE A 151 6.57 0.71 3.32
CA PHE A 151 6.73 -0.31 4.38
C PHE A 151 7.94 -1.21 4.18
N SER A 152 8.67 -1.06 3.07
CA SER A 152 9.95 -1.75 2.84
C SER A 152 10.99 -0.82 2.22
N ARG A 153 12.26 -1.18 2.37
CA ARG A 153 13.40 -0.39 1.88
C ARG A 153 13.48 -0.34 0.34
N SER A 154 12.77 -1.22 -0.36
CA SER A 154 12.83 -1.32 -1.83
C SER A 154 12.26 -0.08 -2.52
N ASN A 155 12.99 0.50 -3.47
CA ASN A 155 12.54 1.67 -4.23
C ASN A 155 11.36 1.37 -5.18
N THR A 156 11.11 0.10 -5.45
CA THR A 156 9.96 -0.38 -6.23
C THR A 156 8.75 -0.72 -5.36
N ALA A 157 8.90 -0.70 -4.03
CA ALA A 157 7.77 -0.92 -3.14
C ALA A 157 6.69 0.16 -3.35
N GLN A 158 5.44 -0.24 -3.12
CA GLN A 158 4.31 0.66 -3.19
C GLN A 158 4.54 1.86 -2.26
N LYS A 159 4.34 3.05 -2.82
CA LYS A 159 4.45 4.34 -2.11
C LYS A 159 3.07 4.83 -1.74
N TYR A 160 2.99 5.47 -0.59
CA TYR A 160 1.78 6.04 -0.06
C TYR A 160 2.07 7.44 0.49
N TRP A 161 1.05 8.29 0.52
CA TRP A 161 1.07 9.58 1.20
C TRP A 161 0.21 9.48 2.46
N VAL A 162 0.71 10.00 3.56
CA VAL A 162 0.05 10.00 4.87
C VAL A 162 0.23 11.38 5.51
N ASN A 163 -0.70 11.80 6.37
CA ASN A 163 -0.56 13.02 7.18
C ASN A 163 0.61 12.87 8.17
N ASP A 164 1.12 13.97 8.74
CA ASP A 164 2.22 13.96 9.70
C ASP A 164 1.93 13.23 11.00
N ASP A 165 0.66 13.17 11.43
CA ASP A 165 0.19 12.44 12.61
C ASP A 165 0.32 10.91 12.49
N VAL A 166 0.51 10.40 11.26
CA VAL A 166 0.68 8.95 11.03
C VAL A 166 2.06 8.43 11.44
N ILE A 167 3.06 9.30 11.52
CA ILE A 167 4.46 8.91 11.76
C ILE A 167 4.99 9.54 13.03
N GLU A 168 5.80 8.79 13.78
CA GLU A 168 6.52 9.34 14.92
C GLU A 168 7.39 10.51 14.44
N ASN A 169 7.17 11.67 15.04
CA ASN A 169 7.94 12.88 14.82
C ASN A 169 8.08 13.63 16.17
N GLU A 170 9.15 14.41 16.34
CA GLU A 170 9.45 15.12 17.60
C GLU A 170 8.35 16.10 18.06
N ARG A 171 7.38 16.47 17.19
CA ARG A 171 6.23 17.30 17.57
C ARG A 171 5.09 16.49 18.17
N ASN A 172 4.96 15.22 17.82
CA ASN A 172 3.90 14.33 18.31
C ASN A 172 4.16 13.83 19.74
N GLU A 173 5.42 13.83 20.20
CA GLU A 173 5.77 13.38 21.56
C GLU A 173 5.45 14.39 22.69
N ALA A 174 4.85 15.54 22.37
CA ALA A 174 4.71 16.66 23.32
C ALA A 174 3.37 16.72 24.10
N HIS A 175 2.50 15.70 24.03
CA HIS A 175 1.13 15.80 24.57
C HIS A 175 0.68 14.76 25.60
N ASP A 176 1.55 13.87 26.09
CA ASP A 176 1.17 12.84 27.09
C ASP A 176 1.95 12.94 28.42
N ASP A 177 1.82 14.06 29.14
CA ASP A 177 2.22 14.20 30.57
C ASP A 177 1.03 14.53 31.49
#